data_AF-A0A852HNJ9-F1
#
_entry.id   AF-A0A852HNJ9-F1
#
_cell.length_a   1.000
_cell.length_b   1.000
_cell.length_c   1.000
_cell.angle_alpha   90.00
_cell.angle_beta   90.00
_cell.angle_gamma   90.00
#
_symmetry.space_group_name_H-M   'P 1'
#
loop_
_entity.id
_entity.type
_entity.pdbx_description
1 polymer ?
#
loop_
_entity_poly.entity_id
_entity_poly.type
_entity_poly.pdbx_seq_one_letter_code
_entity_poly.pdbx_strand_id
1 'polypeptide(L)'
;GTILRLKGAILRMAFLDTTGSLVPPAHEPWREHNVPEDKDEKEKAKKRRPVSVSPSSSQEISENQYAVICSEKQAKVISLPSQNCIYKQNITETSFVLRGDIVSLSNSICLACFCANGHIMTFSLPSLRPLLDVYYLPLTNMRIARTFCFTNNGQALYLVSPTEIQRLTYSQETCENLQEMLGELFTPVETPEAPNRGFFKGLFGGGAQSLDREELFGESASGKASRSLAQHIPGPGGIEGVKGAASGVVGELARARLALDERGQKLGELEEKTAAMLYSADSFSKHAHEMMLKYKDKKWYQF
;
A
#
# COMPACT_ATOMS: atom_id res chain seq x y z
N GLY A 1 35.47 6.35 -37.88
CA GLY A 1 34.39 5.76 -37.06
C GLY A 1 33.20 6.70 -37.04
N THR A 2 31.98 6.16 -37.03
CA THR A 2 30.74 6.94 -36.96
C THR A 2 30.58 7.52 -35.55
N ILE A 3 30.45 8.85 -35.42
CA ILE A 3 30.23 9.51 -34.12
C ILE A 3 28.72 9.75 -33.94
N LEU A 4 28.08 9.03 -33.02
CA LEU A 4 26.68 9.24 -32.66
C LEU A 4 26.57 10.30 -31.56
N ARG A 5 25.95 11.44 -31.88
CA ARG A 5 25.67 12.51 -30.92
C ARG A 5 24.31 12.30 -30.25
N LEU A 6 24.23 12.44 -28.93
CA LEU A 6 22.99 12.38 -28.15
C LEU A 6 22.91 13.63 -27.26
N LYS A 7 21.71 14.19 -27.07
CA LYS A 7 21.51 15.37 -26.22
C LYS A 7 21.25 14.94 -24.77
N GLY A 8 22.01 15.50 -23.82
CA GLY A 8 21.86 15.22 -22.38
C GLY A 8 22.64 14.00 -21.91
N ALA A 9 22.70 13.81 -20.59
CA ALA A 9 23.38 12.66 -19.99
C ALA A 9 22.62 11.36 -20.30
N ILE A 10 23.35 10.25 -20.44
CA ILE A 10 22.75 8.93 -20.68
C ILE A 10 22.23 8.39 -19.35
N LEU A 11 20.94 8.01 -19.34
CA LEU A 11 20.26 7.44 -18.18
C LEU A 11 20.16 5.92 -18.27
N ARG A 12 19.97 5.39 -19.48
CA ARG A 12 19.77 3.95 -19.70
C ARG A 12 20.36 3.51 -21.03
N MET A 13 21.01 2.37 -21.02
CA MET A 13 21.37 1.59 -22.20
C MET A 13 20.78 0.19 -22.08
N ALA A 14 20.30 -0.36 -23.19
CA ALA A 14 19.81 -1.73 -23.27
C ALA A 14 20.06 -2.31 -24.66
N PHE A 15 20.13 -3.63 -24.75
CA PHE A 15 20.32 -4.34 -26.01
C PHE A 15 19.10 -5.20 -26.30
N LEU A 16 18.65 -5.18 -27.55
CA LEU A 16 17.61 -6.06 -28.05
C LEU A 16 18.22 -7.04 -29.05
N ASP A 17 17.77 -8.28 -29.00
CA ASP A 17 18.13 -9.28 -29.99
C ASP A 17 17.43 -9.02 -31.33
N THR A 18 17.65 -9.91 -32.28
CA THR A 18 17.08 -9.85 -33.63
C THR A 18 15.56 -9.95 -33.68
N THR A 19 14.95 -10.52 -32.63
CA THR A 19 13.50 -10.62 -32.47
C THR A 19 12.90 -9.37 -31.83
N GLY A 20 13.73 -8.41 -31.41
CA GLY A 20 13.32 -7.25 -30.65
C GLY A 20 13.10 -7.55 -29.16
N SER A 21 13.54 -8.71 -28.66
CA SER A 21 13.45 -9.07 -27.24
C SER A 21 14.61 -8.48 -26.46
N LEU A 22 14.39 -8.10 -25.20
CA LEU A 22 15.44 -7.56 -24.33
C LEU A 22 16.49 -8.63 -24.04
N VAL A 23 17.75 -8.34 -24.36
CA VAL A 23 18.89 -9.19 -23.98
C VAL A 23 19.06 -9.10 -22.47
N PRO A 24 19.02 -10.23 -21.74
CA PRO A 24 19.15 -10.23 -20.30
C PRO A 24 20.55 -9.75 -19.87
N PRO A 25 20.67 -9.22 -18.64
CA PRO A 25 21.98 -8.87 -18.10
C PRO A 25 22.89 -10.12 -18.01
N ALA A 26 24.20 -9.92 -18.09
CA ALA A 26 25.19 -10.99 -18.01
C ALA A 26 25.29 -11.65 -16.61
N HIS A 27 24.54 -11.15 -15.62
CA HIS A 27 24.45 -11.74 -14.29
C HIS A 27 23.06 -12.37 -14.10
N GLU A 28 23.02 -13.49 -13.40
CA GLU A 28 21.74 -14.07 -12.96
C GLU A 28 21.29 -13.43 -11.64
N PRO A 29 20.02 -13.03 -11.50
CA PRO A 29 19.45 -12.67 -10.22
C PRO A 29 19.43 -13.89 -9.29
N TRP A 30 19.65 -13.67 -8.00
CA TRP A 30 19.48 -14.71 -6.98
C TRP A 30 18.02 -15.20 -6.95
N ARG A 31 17.82 -16.52 -6.83
CA ARG A 31 16.49 -17.15 -6.71
C ARG A 31 16.38 -17.95 -5.42
N GLU A 32 15.20 -17.87 -4.80
CA GLU A 32 14.84 -18.73 -3.68
C GLU A 32 14.72 -20.19 -4.15
N HIS A 33 15.44 -21.10 -3.50
CA HIS A 33 15.51 -22.51 -3.89
C HIS A 33 14.21 -23.30 -3.70
N ASN A 34 13.25 -22.77 -2.95
CA ASN A 34 12.08 -23.53 -2.46
C ASN A 34 10.76 -23.15 -3.15
N VAL A 35 10.79 -22.33 -4.20
CA VAL A 35 9.58 -22.02 -4.98
C VAL A 35 9.42 -23.09 -6.07
N PRO A 36 8.28 -23.79 -6.17
CA PRO A 36 8.02 -24.71 -7.26
C PRO A 36 8.16 -23.97 -8.60
N GLU A 37 9.20 -24.31 -9.38
CA GLU A 37 9.41 -23.68 -10.68
C GLU A 37 8.27 -24.03 -11.64
N ASP A 38 7.69 -23.00 -12.25
CA ASP A 38 6.74 -23.18 -13.34
C ASP A 38 7.45 -23.81 -14.54
N LYS A 39 6.83 -24.82 -15.19
CA LYS A 39 7.50 -25.63 -16.23
C LYS A 39 8.00 -24.79 -17.41
N ASP A 40 7.37 -23.65 -17.65
CA ASP A 40 7.72 -22.69 -18.70
C ASP A 40 9.00 -21.88 -18.40
N GLU A 41 9.33 -21.64 -17.13
CA GLU A 41 10.59 -20.96 -16.77
C GLU A 41 11.81 -21.84 -17.06
N LYS A 42 11.68 -23.16 -16.88
CA LYS A 42 12.73 -24.14 -17.12
C LYS A 42 13.13 -24.23 -18.59
N GLU A 43 12.19 -24.04 -19.51
CA GLU A 43 12.47 -24.05 -20.94
C GLU A 43 13.16 -22.76 -21.40
N LYS A 44 12.73 -21.60 -20.87
CA LYS A 44 13.42 -20.31 -21.06
C LYS A 44 14.82 -20.32 -20.45
N ALA A 45 15.04 -21.01 -19.33
CA ALA A 45 16.33 -21.14 -18.65
C ALA A 45 17.35 -22.00 -19.42
N LYS A 46 16.92 -23.09 -20.05
CA LYS A 46 17.81 -23.97 -20.82
C LYS A 46 18.37 -23.31 -22.09
N LYS A 47 17.70 -22.29 -22.63
CA LYS A 47 18.21 -21.43 -23.72
C LYS A 47 19.24 -20.38 -23.26
N ARG A 48 19.49 -20.23 -21.95
CA ARG A 48 20.35 -19.18 -21.34
C ARG A 48 21.84 -19.51 -21.27
N ARG A 49 22.31 -20.63 -21.85
CA ARG A 49 23.76 -20.91 -21.86
C ARG A 49 24.45 -19.93 -22.81
N PRO A 50 25.49 -19.20 -22.38
CA PRO A 50 26.28 -18.39 -23.29
C PRO A 50 26.94 -19.34 -24.29
N VAL A 51 26.50 -19.29 -25.54
CA VAL A 51 27.22 -19.95 -26.62
C VAL A 51 28.57 -19.23 -26.72
N SER A 52 29.66 -19.95 -26.46
CA SER A 52 31.00 -19.45 -26.77
C SER A 52 31.05 -19.21 -28.28
N VAL A 53 30.92 -17.95 -28.70
CA VAL A 53 31.01 -17.55 -30.10
C VAL A 53 32.47 -17.63 -30.53
N SER A 54 32.89 -18.81 -30.96
CA SER A 54 33.96 -18.93 -31.96
C SER A 54 33.44 -18.30 -33.26
N PRO A 55 34.19 -17.42 -33.93
CA PRO A 55 33.73 -16.77 -35.14
C PRO A 55 33.81 -17.78 -36.30
N SER A 56 32.77 -18.60 -36.46
CA SER A 56 32.61 -19.43 -37.64
C SER A 56 32.03 -18.57 -38.76
N SER A 57 32.85 -18.40 -39.79
CA SER A 57 32.56 -17.70 -41.03
C SER A 57 31.26 -18.16 -41.71
N SER A 58 30.54 -17.17 -42.25
CA SER A 58 29.68 -17.26 -43.44
C SER A 58 28.31 -17.93 -43.29
N GLN A 59 27.30 -17.12 -42.93
CA GLN A 59 26.01 -17.02 -43.62
C GLN A 59 25.45 -15.60 -43.40
N GLU A 60 25.26 -14.85 -44.48
CA GLU A 60 24.64 -13.52 -44.50
C GLU A 60 23.14 -13.64 -44.16
N ILE A 61 22.81 -13.76 -42.88
CA ILE A 61 21.50 -13.39 -42.36
C ILE A 61 21.74 -12.09 -41.61
N SER A 62 21.06 -11.02 -42.02
CA SER A 62 21.13 -9.71 -41.38
C SER A 62 20.47 -9.74 -40.00
N GLU A 63 21.12 -10.46 -39.09
CA GLU A 63 20.78 -10.56 -37.67
C GLU A 63 21.17 -9.26 -36.96
N ASN A 64 20.48 -8.17 -37.31
CA ASN A 64 20.69 -6.89 -36.67
C ASN A 64 20.15 -6.95 -35.24
N GLN A 65 21.06 -6.82 -34.27
CA GLN A 65 20.71 -6.49 -32.89
C GLN A 65 20.51 -4.97 -32.77
N TYR A 66 19.87 -4.54 -31.68
CA TYR A 66 19.59 -3.12 -31.46
C TYR A 66 20.13 -2.64 -30.12
N ALA A 67 20.82 -1.52 -30.10
CA ALA A 67 21.13 -0.79 -28.87
C ALA A 67 20.12 0.33 -28.68
N VAL A 68 19.41 0.32 -27.55
CA VAL A 68 18.50 1.38 -27.12
C VAL A 68 19.23 2.26 -26.11
N ILE A 69 19.30 3.55 -26.39
CA ILE A 69 19.94 4.55 -25.50
C ILE A 69 18.91 5.62 -25.15
N CYS A 70 18.63 5.78 -23.86
CA CYS A 70 17.82 6.85 -23.32
C CYS A 70 18.70 7.86 -22.58
N SER A 71 18.51 9.14 -22.89
CA SER A 71 19.15 10.27 -22.23
C SER A 71 18.11 11.16 -21.57
N GLU A 72 18.59 12.19 -20.87
CA GLU A 72 17.76 13.24 -20.27
C GLU A 72 16.84 13.97 -21.26
N LYS A 73 17.12 13.93 -22.57
CA LYS A 73 16.33 14.66 -23.59
C LYS A 73 15.80 13.80 -24.73
N GLN A 74 16.49 12.71 -25.06
CA GLN A 74 16.22 11.92 -26.27
C GLN A 74 16.38 10.42 -26.02
N ALA A 75 15.65 9.63 -26.80
CA ALA A 75 15.93 8.21 -27.00
C ALA A 75 16.42 7.95 -28.42
N LYS A 76 17.30 6.96 -28.58
CA LYS A 76 17.77 6.47 -29.87
C LYS A 76 17.82 4.95 -29.88
N VAL A 77 17.55 4.37 -31.04
CA VAL A 77 17.77 2.96 -31.32
C VAL A 77 18.76 2.83 -32.47
N ILE A 78 19.80 2.05 -32.24
CA ILE A 78 20.97 1.91 -33.10
C ILE A 78 21.08 0.46 -33.54
N SER A 79 21.15 0.21 -34.85
CA SER A 79 21.44 -1.12 -35.40
C SER A 79 22.88 -1.49 -35.09
N LEU A 80 23.10 -2.74 -34.67
CA LEU A 80 24.41 -3.36 -34.52
C LEU A 80 24.57 -4.47 -35.56
N PRO A 81 25.77 -4.65 -36.14
CA PRO A 81 27.01 -3.95 -35.83
C PRO A 81 27.18 -2.62 -36.60
N SER A 82 26.25 -2.26 -37.49
CA SER A 82 26.39 -1.12 -38.41
C SER A 82 26.53 0.25 -37.71
N GLN A 83 26.09 0.36 -36.45
CA GLN A 83 26.01 1.58 -35.65
C GLN A 83 25.13 2.68 -36.29
N ASN A 84 24.22 2.29 -37.18
CA ASN A 84 23.27 3.23 -37.78
C ASN A 84 22.13 3.52 -36.80
N CYS A 85 21.90 4.81 -36.51
CA CYS A 85 20.73 5.25 -35.74
C CYS A 85 19.48 5.09 -36.60
N ILE A 86 18.62 4.14 -36.26
CA ILE A 86 17.42 3.79 -37.03
C ILE A 86 16.19 4.56 -36.54
N TYR A 87 16.08 4.71 -35.22
CA TYR A 87 14.99 5.46 -34.59
C TYR A 87 15.57 6.51 -33.63
N LYS A 88 14.90 7.65 -33.57
CA LYS A 88 15.23 8.76 -32.68
C LYS A 88 13.95 9.44 -32.23
N GLN A 89 13.82 9.64 -30.92
CA GLN A 89 12.71 10.37 -30.32
C GLN A 89 13.24 11.49 -29.45
N ASN A 90 12.70 12.70 -29.62
CA ASN A 90 12.86 13.78 -28.64
C ASN A 90 11.83 13.55 -27.54
N ILE A 91 12.28 13.23 -26.33
CA ILE A 91 11.38 12.96 -25.20
C ILE A 91 10.86 14.27 -24.61
N THR A 92 11.77 15.23 -24.40
CA THR A 92 11.41 16.55 -23.87
C THR A 92 12.41 17.61 -24.31
N GLU A 93 11.93 18.82 -24.57
CA GLU A 93 12.76 19.97 -24.94
C GLU A 93 12.97 20.92 -23.75
N THR A 94 11.88 21.26 -23.05
CA THR A 94 11.84 22.24 -21.96
C THR A 94 12.07 21.65 -20.55
N SER A 95 12.08 20.33 -20.41
CA SER A 95 12.32 19.62 -19.14
C SER A 95 13.40 18.55 -19.32
N PHE A 96 13.54 17.59 -18.41
CA PHE A 96 14.48 16.48 -18.54
C PHE A 96 13.91 15.17 -17.98
N VAL A 97 14.33 14.06 -18.54
CA VAL A 97 14.02 12.71 -18.04
C VAL A 97 14.82 12.48 -16.76
N LEU A 98 14.14 12.03 -15.69
CA LEU A 98 14.76 11.63 -14.43
C LEU A 98 15.09 10.16 -14.39
N ARG A 99 14.19 9.34 -14.96
CA ARG A 99 14.31 7.89 -14.98
C ARG A 99 13.85 7.37 -16.33
N GLY A 100 14.69 6.57 -16.96
CA GLY A 100 14.35 5.79 -18.15
C GLY A 100 14.61 4.32 -17.89
N ASP A 101 13.62 3.45 -18.07
CA ASP A 101 13.76 2.00 -17.89
C ASP A 101 13.12 1.25 -19.06
N ILE A 102 13.70 0.08 -19.39
CA ILE A 102 13.07 -0.86 -20.32
C ILE A 102 12.19 -1.78 -19.50
N VAL A 103 10.89 -1.77 -19.77
CA VAL A 103 9.90 -2.52 -19.02
C VAL A 103 9.07 -3.40 -19.94
N SER A 104 8.55 -4.49 -19.41
CA SER A 104 7.52 -5.26 -20.08
C SER A 104 6.15 -4.69 -19.77
N LEU A 105 5.32 -4.48 -20.79
CA LEU A 105 3.96 -3.99 -20.72
C LEU A 105 3.10 -4.75 -21.73
N SER A 106 2.04 -5.42 -21.27
CA SER A 106 1.13 -6.23 -22.10
C SER A 106 1.87 -7.16 -23.07
N ASN A 107 2.79 -7.96 -22.53
CA ASN A 107 3.66 -8.91 -23.26
C ASN A 107 4.60 -8.30 -24.32
N SER A 108 4.71 -6.98 -24.38
CA SER A 108 5.67 -6.27 -25.22
C SER A 108 6.73 -5.59 -24.36
N ILE A 109 7.83 -5.16 -24.96
CA ILE A 109 8.82 -4.32 -24.29
C ILE A 109 8.68 -2.86 -24.74
N CYS A 110 8.86 -1.94 -23.80
CA CYS A 110 8.80 -0.51 -24.08
C CYS A 110 9.85 0.25 -23.26
N LEU A 111 10.19 1.44 -23.72
CA LEU A 111 10.96 2.41 -22.95
C LEU A 111 9.96 3.26 -22.15
N ALA A 112 9.98 3.16 -20.82
CA ALA A 112 9.24 4.04 -19.92
C ALA A 112 10.15 5.17 -19.41
N CYS A 113 9.63 6.40 -19.41
CA CYS A 113 10.35 7.61 -19.03
C CYS A 113 9.52 8.42 -18.03
N PHE A 114 10.11 8.76 -16.88
CA PHE A 114 9.56 9.71 -15.93
C PHE A 114 10.31 11.03 -16.03
N CYS A 115 9.59 12.12 -16.32
CA CYS A 115 10.17 13.43 -16.57
C CYS A 115 10.02 14.38 -15.39
N ALA A 116 10.91 15.37 -15.31
CA ALA A 116 10.93 16.36 -14.24
C ALA A 116 9.69 17.27 -14.20
N ASN A 117 8.93 17.33 -15.29
CA ASN A 117 7.63 18.01 -15.36
C ASN A 117 6.46 17.14 -14.85
N GLY A 118 6.72 15.92 -14.34
CA GLY A 118 5.71 15.04 -13.77
C GLY A 118 5.04 14.07 -14.74
N HIS A 119 5.45 14.08 -16.02
CA HIS A 119 4.92 13.18 -17.03
C HIS A 119 5.58 11.80 -16.96
N ILE A 120 4.75 10.77 -17.10
CA ILE A 120 5.16 9.40 -17.42
C ILE A 120 4.85 9.18 -18.89
N MET A 121 5.88 8.90 -19.67
CA MET A 121 5.80 8.59 -21.09
C MET A 121 6.27 7.17 -21.36
N THR A 122 5.64 6.48 -22.31
CA THR A 122 6.13 5.18 -22.79
C THR A 122 6.27 5.18 -24.31
N PHE A 123 7.31 4.51 -24.81
CA PHE A 123 7.61 4.40 -26.23
C PHE A 123 7.80 2.93 -26.62
N SER A 124 7.21 2.50 -27.73
CA SER A 124 7.39 1.14 -28.25
C SER A 124 8.85 0.89 -28.60
N LEU A 125 9.29 -0.36 -28.48
CA LEU A 125 10.59 -0.78 -28.98
C LEU A 125 10.42 -1.80 -30.12
N PRO A 126 11.32 -1.79 -31.12
CA PRO A 126 12.46 -0.87 -31.30
C PRO A 126 12.09 0.50 -31.90
N SER A 127 10.84 0.71 -32.32
CA SER A 127 10.43 1.85 -33.17
C SER A 127 10.35 3.22 -32.51
N LEU A 128 10.43 3.31 -31.17
CA LEU A 128 10.26 4.52 -30.36
C LEU A 128 8.94 5.28 -30.62
N ARG A 129 7.87 4.57 -31.03
CA ARG A 129 6.56 5.20 -31.22
C ARG A 129 5.97 5.55 -29.84
N PRO A 130 5.51 6.78 -29.59
CA PRO A 130 4.81 7.10 -28.35
C PRO A 130 3.59 6.19 -28.17
N LEU A 131 3.43 5.63 -26.98
CA LEU A 131 2.31 4.77 -26.59
C LEU A 131 1.47 5.40 -25.48
N LEU A 132 2.13 6.09 -24.54
CA LEU A 132 1.51 6.75 -23.40
C LEU A 132 2.20 8.08 -23.14
N ASP A 133 1.42 9.09 -22.78
CA ASP A 133 1.90 10.33 -22.16
C ASP A 133 0.85 10.81 -21.15
N VAL A 134 1.14 10.65 -19.86
CA VAL A 134 0.20 10.99 -18.78
C VAL A 134 0.91 11.84 -17.74
N TYR A 135 0.28 12.94 -17.36
CA TYR A 135 0.68 13.73 -16.21
C TYR A 135 0.29 13.00 -14.93
N TYR A 136 1.28 12.54 -14.16
CA TYR A 136 1.04 11.75 -12.96
C TYR A 136 1.22 12.58 -11.68
N LEU A 137 2.41 13.14 -11.48
CA LEU A 137 2.73 13.80 -10.22
C LEU A 137 3.64 15.01 -10.48
N PRO A 138 3.22 16.24 -10.13
CA PRO A 138 4.16 17.34 -10.08
C PRO A 138 5.28 16.97 -9.13
N LEU A 139 6.53 17.16 -9.54
CA LEU A 139 7.67 16.95 -8.66
C LEU A 139 7.74 18.06 -7.61
N THR A 140 7.01 17.84 -6.53
CA THR A 140 7.06 18.68 -5.33
C THR A 140 8.16 18.22 -4.38
N ASN A 141 8.68 17.00 -4.55
CA ASN A 141 9.59 16.35 -3.60
C ASN A 141 10.76 15.64 -4.30
N MET A 142 11.99 16.05 -3.96
CA MET A 142 13.23 15.48 -4.50
C MET A 142 13.46 14.00 -4.12
N ARG A 143 12.85 13.51 -3.04
CA ARG A 143 12.89 12.08 -2.67
C ARG A 143 12.25 11.23 -3.76
N ILE A 144 11.11 11.67 -4.28
CA ILE A 144 10.38 10.97 -5.34
C ILE A 144 11.28 10.91 -6.58
N ALA A 145 11.84 12.04 -7.00
CA ALA A 145 12.76 12.10 -8.14
C ALA A 145 13.96 11.14 -8.03
N ARG A 146 14.48 10.90 -6.81
CA ARG A 146 15.64 10.04 -6.56
C ARG A 146 15.30 8.56 -6.39
N THR A 147 14.06 8.24 -6.03
CA THR A 147 13.65 6.88 -5.64
C THR A 147 12.64 6.26 -6.58
N PHE A 148 12.18 7.01 -7.58
CA PHE A 148 11.27 6.54 -8.61
C PHE A 148 11.90 5.41 -9.41
N CYS A 149 11.22 4.26 -9.44
CA CYS A 149 11.60 3.08 -10.18
C CYS A 149 10.39 2.54 -10.93
N PHE A 150 10.54 2.32 -12.24
CA PHE A 150 9.55 1.55 -12.98
C PHE A 150 9.69 0.06 -12.70
N THR A 151 8.59 -0.65 -12.79
CA THR A 151 8.56 -2.12 -12.77
C THR A 151 7.90 -2.62 -14.05
N ASN A 152 7.97 -3.93 -14.27
CA ASN A 152 7.17 -4.56 -15.32
C ASN A 152 5.67 -4.41 -15.02
N ASN A 153 4.87 -4.72 -16.03
CA ASN A 153 3.41 -4.72 -15.99
C ASN A 153 2.83 -3.34 -15.63
N GLY A 154 3.47 -2.28 -16.11
CA GLY A 154 2.93 -0.93 -16.01
C GLY A 154 2.71 -0.41 -14.60
N GLN A 155 3.63 -0.73 -13.68
CA GLN A 155 3.64 -0.18 -12.33
C GLN A 155 4.94 0.60 -12.09
N ALA A 156 4.93 1.48 -11.10
CA ALA A 156 6.13 2.12 -10.59
C ALA A 156 6.02 2.32 -9.09
N LEU A 157 7.17 2.48 -8.44
CA LEU A 157 7.31 2.62 -7.01
C LEU A 157 8.21 3.81 -6.71
N TYR A 158 7.93 4.50 -5.61
CA TYR A 158 8.80 5.54 -5.08
C TYR A 158 8.61 5.66 -3.57
N LEU A 159 9.58 6.28 -2.88
CA LEU A 159 9.46 6.58 -1.46
C LEU A 159 8.81 7.96 -1.29
N VAL A 160 7.63 8.00 -0.66
CA VAL A 160 6.96 9.26 -0.28
C VAL A 160 7.52 9.80 1.03
N SER A 161 7.97 8.90 1.92
CA SER A 161 8.70 9.21 3.15
C SER A 161 9.90 8.26 3.33
N PRO A 162 10.78 8.42 4.34
CA PRO A 162 11.83 7.44 4.62
C PRO A 162 11.34 6.01 4.89
N THR A 163 10.08 5.84 5.28
CA THR A 163 9.52 4.56 5.75
C THR A 163 8.26 4.16 4.98
N GLU A 164 7.91 4.86 3.90
CA GLU A 164 6.67 4.63 3.17
C GLU A 164 6.95 4.58 1.66
N ILE A 165 6.62 3.44 1.06
CA ILE A 165 6.65 3.21 -0.38
C ILE A 165 5.25 3.42 -0.92
N GLN A 166 5.15 4.22 -1.97
CA GLN A 166 3.92 4.36 -2.74
C GLN A 166 4.07 3.68 -4.10
N ARG A 167 3.07 2.86 -4.43
CA ARG A 167 2.95 2.19 -5.74
C ARG A 167 1.94 2.94 -6.60
N LEU A 168 2.29 3.15 -7.86
CA LEU A 168 1.39 3.63 -8.90
C LEU A 168 1.21 2.56 -9.99
N THR A 169 0.09 2.62 -10.69
CA THR A 169 -0.20 1.80 -11.86
C THR A 169 -0.58 2.71 -13.02
N TYR A 170 0.03 2.50 -14.18
CA TYR A 170 -0.23 3.21 -15.45
C TYR A 170 -0.62 2.25 -16.59
N SER A 171 -0.96 1.00 -16.25
CA SER A 171 -1.53 0.01 -17.16
C SER A 171 -2.98 -0.30 -16.78
N GLN A 172 -3.88 -0.26 -17.76
CA GLN A 172 -5.28 -0.62 -17.55
C GLN A 172 -5.43 -2.11 -17.21
N GLU A 173 -4.73 -2.99 -17.91
CA GLU A 173 -4.72 -4.45 -17.67
C GLU A 173 -4.36 -4.77 -16.22
N THR A 174 -3.40 -4.05 -15.65
CA THR A 174 -2.98 -4.26 -14.26
C THR A 174 -3.99 -3.73 -13.25
N CYS A 175 -4.73 -2.67 -13.59
CA CYS A 175 -5.83 -2.19 -12.77
C CYS A 175 -7.02 -3.16 -12.76
N GLU A 176 -7.33 -3.78 -13.89
CA GLU A 176 -8.41 -4.78 -14.01
C GLU A 176 -8.14 -6.01 -13.15
N ASN A 177 -6.87 -6.43 -13.06
CA ASN A 177 -6.44 -7.57 -12.24
C ASN A 177 -6.18 -7.22 -10.76
N LEU A 178 -6.53 -6.01 -10.29
CA LEU A 178 -6.18 -5.57 -8.93
C LEU A 178 -6.77 -6.45 -7.84
N GLN A 179 -7.99 -6.96 -8.01
CA GLN A 179 -8.64 -7.81 -7.00
C GLN A 179 -7.90 -9.13 -6.79
N GLU A 180 -7.35 -9.72 -7.85
CA GLU A 180 -6.57 -10.95 -7.78
C GLU A 180 -5.19 -10.73 -7.13
N MET A 181 -4.67 -9.50 -7.19
CA MET A 181 -3.41 -9.12 -6.55
C MET A 181 -3.56 -8.80 -5.05
N LEU A 182 -4.78 -8.68 -4.52
CA LEU A 182 -5.00 -8.45 -3.10
C LEU A 182 -4.82 -9.76 -2.34
N GLY A 183 -3.88 -9.76 -1.39
CA GLY A 183 -3.68 -10.90 -0.50
C GLY A 183 -4.82 -11.06 0.51
N GLU A 184 -4.96 -12.26 1.05
CA GLU A 184 -5.88 -12.55 2.14
C GLU A 184 -5.21 -12.24 3.48
N LEU A 185 -5.90 -11.50 4.36
CA LEU A 185 -5.39 -11.22 5.71
C LEU A 185 -5.63 -12.40 6.67
N PHE A 186 -6.67 -13.18 6.41
CA PHE A 186 -7.11 -14.26 7.28
C PHE A 186 -6.92 -15.58 6.57
N THR A 187 -6.07 -16.43 7.14
CA THR A 187 -6.12 -17.85 6.83
C THR A 187 -7.19 -18.47 7.75
N PRO A 188 -8.22 -19.13 7.21
CA PRO A 188 -9.15 -19.86 8.05
C PRO A 188 -8.38 -20.96 8.78
N VAL A 189 -8.35 -20.87 10.11
CA VAL A 189 -7.78 -21.90 10.98
C VAL A 189 -8.93 -22.51 11.77
N GLU A 190 -8.92 -23.84 11.87
CA GLU A 190 -9.88 -24.55 12.72
C GLU A 190 -9.73 -24.08 14.17
N THR A 191 -10.84 -23.68 14.79
CA THR A 191 -10.80 -23.20 16.17
C THR A 191 -10.39 -24.38 17.05
N PRO A 192 -9.34 -24.26 17.89
CA PRO A 192 -8.93 -25.36 18.76
C PRO A 192 -10.10 -25.83 19.60
N GLU A 193 -10.27 -27.15 19.72
CA GLU A 193 -11.27 -27.70 20.63
C GLU A 193 -11.01 -27.19 22.04
N ALA A 194 -12.09 -26.80 22.73
CA ALA A 194 -11.98 -26.40 24.12
C ALA A 194 -11.34 -27.54 24.93
N PRO A 195 -10.40 -27.25 25.84
CA PRO A 195 -9.74 -28.28 26.61
C PRO A 195 -10.78 -29.12 27.35
N ASN A 196 -10.72 -30.45 27.14
CA ASN A 196 -11.60 -31.39 27.80
C ASN A 196 -11.54 -31.17 29.31
N ARG A 197 -12.69 -30.94 29.95
CA ARG A 197 -12.78 -30.88 31.40
C ARG A 197 -12.38 -32.25 31.93
N GLY A 198 -11.17 -32.34 32.50
CA GLY A 198 -10.60 -33.59 32.99
C GLY A 198 -11.57 -34.34 33.90
N PHE A 199 -11.58 -35.67 33.77
CA PHE A 199 -12.47 -36.62 34.44
C PHE A 199 -12.58 -36.42 35.97
N PHE A 200 -11.53 -35.91 36.63
CA PHE A 200 -11.52 -35.70 38.07
C PHE A 200 -12.35 -34.50 38.56
N LYS A 201 -12.86 -33.64 37.68
CA LYS A 201 -13.74 -32.54 38.09
C LYS A 201 -15.13 -33.01 38.54
N GLY A 202 -15.50 -34.27 38.27
CA GLY A 202 -16.74 -34.88 38.76
C GLY A 202 -16.64 -35.52 40.15
N LEU A 203 -15.43 -35.80 40.67
CA LEU A 203 -15.28 -36.65 41.86
C LEU A 203 -15.07 -35.90 43.19
N PHE A 204 -14.65 -34.63 43.18
CA PHE A 204 -14.29 -33.90 44.41
C PHE A 204 -14.91 -32.50 44.58
N GLY A 205 -15.84 -32.06 43.73
CA GLY A 205 -16.56 -30.82 44.03
C GLY A 205 -17.39 -30.28 42.88
N GLY A 206 -18.71 -30.28 43.07
CA GLY A 206 -19.68 -29.43 42.39
C GLY A 206 -19.84 -29.69 40.89
N GLY A 207 -21.05 -30.13 40.50
CA GLY A 207 -21.41 -30.39 39.10
C GLY A 207 -20.92 -29.32 38.13
N ALA A 208 -20.50 -29.78 36.95
CA ALA A 208 -19.95 -28.97 35.88
C ALA A 208 -20.97 -27.91 35.40
N GLN A 209 -21.05 -26.77 36.08
CA GLN A 209 -21.73 -25.59 35.54
C GLN A 209 -20.95 -25.18 34.29
N SER A 210 -21.63 -25.06 33.15
CA SER A 210 -21.13 -24.23 32.05
C SER A 210 -20.69 -22.92 32.68
N LEU A 211 -19.44 -22.51 32.45
CA LEU A 211 -19.01 -21.20 32.94
C LEU A 211 -19.89 -20.18 32.22
N ASP A 212 -20.89 -19.67 32.92
CA ASP A 212 -21.80 -18.69 32.36
C ASP A 212 -21.01 -17.39 32.23
N ARG A 213 -20.71 -17.00 30.98
CA ARG A 213 -19.98 -15.77 30.69
C ARG A 213 -20.73 -14.56 31.22
N GLU A 214 -22.06 -14.63 31.30
CA GLU A 214 -22.90 -13.56 31.82
C GLU A 214 -22.82 -13.48 33.35
N GLU A 215 -22.63 -14.60 34.04
CA GLU A 215 -22.41 -14.60 35.49
C GLU A 215 -21.00 -14.12 35.86
N LEU A 216 -19.98 -14.46 35.06
CA LEU A 216 -18.59 -14.09 35.33
C LEU A 216 -18.23 -12.68 34.84
N PHE A 217 -18.72 -12.30 33.65
CA PHE A 217 -18.33 -11.08 32.95
C PHE A 217 -19.52 -10.23 32.51
N GLY A 218 -20.75 -10.67 32.76
CA GLY A 218 -21.95 -9.89 32.46
C GLY A 218 -22.13 -8.73 33.44
N GLU A 219 -23.02 -7.82 33.06
CA GLU A 219 -23.20 -6.53 33.74
C GLU A 219 -23.59 -6.69 35.21
N SER A 220 -24.26 -7.80 35.55
CA SER A 220 -24.74 -8.11 36.90
C SER A 220 -23.60 -8.31 37.91
N ALA A 221 -22.48 -8.90 37.48
CA ALA A 221 -21.34 -9.21 38.35
C ALA A 221 -20.14 -8.27 38.13
N SER A 222 -19.87 -7.88 36.89
CA SER A 222 -18.73 -7.02 36.53
C SER A 222 -19.07 -5.52 36.46
N GLY A 223 -20.34 -5.17 36.61
CA GLY A 223 -20.83 -3.78 36.50
C GLY A 223 -20.96 -3.32 35.06
N LYS A 224 -21.68 -2.21 34.85
CA LYS A 224 -21.84 -1.63 33.51
C LYS A 224 -20.53 -1.05 33.02
N ALA A 225 -20.16 -1.36 31.78
CA ALA A 225 -18.98 -0.80 31.14
C ALA A 225 -19.02 0.74 31.19
N SER A 226 -17.85 1.37 31.36
CA SER A 226 -17.74 2.83 31.28
C SER A 226 -18.31 3.32 29.95
N ARG A 227 -19.11 4.39 29.96
CA ARG A 227 -19.65 5.03 28.73
C ARG A 227 -18.55 5.57 27.80
N SER A 228 -17.30 5.54 28.23
CA SER A 228 -16.10 5.90 27.46
C SER A 228 -15.42 4.73 26.76
N LEU A 229 -15.84 3.48 26.98
CA LEU A 229 -15.36 2.33 26.22
C LEU A 229 -16.02 2.32 24.83
N ALA A 230 -15.20 2.19 23.79
CA ALA A 230 -15.67 2.09 22.42
C ALA A 230 -16.56 0.84 22.28
N GLN A 231 -17.86 1.04 22.04
CA GLN A 231 -18.76 -0.04 21.65
C GLN A 231 -18.40 -0.47 20.23
N HIS A 232 -18.40 -1.79 19.99
CA HIS A 232 -18.43 -2.33 18.64
C HIS A 232 -19.72 -1.83 17.97
N ILE A 233 -19.59 -0.80 17.13
CA ILE A 233 -20.65 -0.39 16.22
C ILE A 233 -20.75 -1.55 15.22
N PRO A 234 -21.85 -2.31 15.18
CA PRO A 234 -22.07 -3.22 14.06
C PRO A 234 -22.11 -2.33 12.82
N GLY A 235 -21.02 -2.34 12.06
CA GLY A 235 -20.99 -1.65 10.79
C GLY A 235 -22.12 -2.19 9.91
N PRO A 236 -22.65 -1.41 8.96
CA PRO A 236 -23.70 -1.86 8.04
C PRO A 236 -23.23 -2.92 7.03
N GLY A 237 -22.23 -3.73 7.38
CA GLY A 237 -21.56 -4.74 6.56
C GLY A 237 -22.27 -6.10 6.53
N GLY A 238 -23.60 -6.13 6.62
CA GLY A 238 -24.33 -7.20 5.97
C GLY A 238 -24.22 -7.01 4.45
N ILE A 239 -24.06 -8.11 3.72
CA ILE A 239 -23.60 -8.22 2.31
C ILE A 239 -24.42 -7.39 1.28
N GLU A 240 -25.48 -6.68 1.67
CA GLU A 240 -26.32 -5.86 0.79
C GLU A 240 -25.96 -4.36 0.74
N GLY A 241 -25.12 -3.85 1.65
CA GLY A 241 -24.82 -2.41 1.77
C GLY A 241 -24.03 -1.78 0.61
N VAL A 242 -23.44 -2.56 -0.30
CA VAL A 242 -22.54 -2.06 -1.35
C VAL A 242 -23.29 -1.43 -2.53
N LYS A 243 -24.62 -1.56 -2.65
CA LYS A 243 -25.38 -0.97 -3.76
C LYS A 243 -25.96 0.43 -3.49
N GLY A 244 -25.89 0.96 -2.27
CA GLY A 244 -26.58 2.19 -1.89
C GLY A 244 -25.74 3.48 -1.88
N ALA A 245 -24.43 3.41 -2.05
CA ALA A 245 -23.49 4.54 -1.89
C ALA A 245 -23.52 5.59 -3.03
N ALA A 246 -24.67 5.75 -3.68
CA ALA A 246 -24.86 6.67 -4.80
C ALA A 246 -26.18 7.46 -4.70
N SER A 247 -26.55 7.97 -3.52
CA SER A 247 -27.48 9.12 -3.44
C SER A 247 -27.46 9.88 -2.11
N GLY A 248 -27.18 11.18 -2.17
CA GLY A 248 -27.77 12.18 -1.26
C GLY A 248 -26.91 12.73 -0.10
N VAL A 249 -25.96 13.61 -0.40
CA VAL A 249 -25.19 14.42 0.59
C VAL A 249 -26.08 15.20 1.58
N VAL A 250 -27.33 15.50 1.20
CA VAL A 250 -28.29 16.27 2.02
C VAL A 250 -28.85 15.47 3.19
N GLY A 251 -29.03 14.15 3.04
CA GLY A 251 -29.60 13.29 4.09
C GLY A 251 -28.62 13.00 5.23
N GLU A 252 -27.32 12.95 4.92
CA GLU A 252 -26.25 12.80 5.92
C GLU A 252 -26.07 14.06 6.76
N LEU A 253 -26.21 15.24 6.15
CA LEU A 253 -26.13 16.53 6.87
C LEU A 253 -27.28 16.71 7.87
N ALA A 254 -28.50 16.29 7.51
CA ALA A 254 -29.64 16.37 8.42
C ALA A 254 -29.49 15.43 9.64
N ARG A 255 -28.96 14.22 9.42
CA ARG A 255 -28.63 13.29 10.52
C ARG A 255 -27.51 13.83 11.41
N ALA A 256 -26.47 14.42 10.82
CA ALA A 256 -25.38 15.03 11.58
C ALA A 256 -25.87 16.19 12.46
N ARG A 257 -26.82 17.01 11.96
CA ARG A 257 -27.42 18.10 12.73
C ARG A 257 -28.21 17.59 13.95
N LEU A 258 -29.07 16.58 13.77
CA LEU A 258 -29.84 16.01 14.89
C LEU A 258 -28.93 15.40 15.97
N ALA A 259 -27.87 14.71 15.55
CA ALA A 259 -26.88 14.15 16.49
C ALA A 259 -26.13 15.24 17.27
N LEU A 260 -25.86 16.39 16.65
CA LEU A 260 -25.25 17.55 17.31
C LEU A 260 -26.21 18.20 18.32
N ASP A 261 -27.50 18.34 17.98
CA ASP A 261 -28.50 18.91 18.88
C ASP A 261 -28.71 18.02 20.12
N GLU A 262 -28.81 16.69 19.94
CA GLU A 262 -28.92 15.73 21.05
C GLU A 262 -27.67 15.78 21.95
N ARG A 263 -26.48 15.91 21.35
CA ARG A 263 -25.23 16.09 22.11
C ARG A 263 -25.24 17.39 22.91
N GLY A 264 -25.77 18.47 22.34
CA GLY A 264 -25.92 19.76 23.03
C GLY A 264 -26.82 19.66 24.26
N GLN A 265 -27.98 19.00 24.14
CA GLN A 265 -28.88 18.78 25.28
C GLN A 265 -28.22 17.96 26.40
N LYS A 266 -27.52 16.87 26.05
CA LYS A 266 -26.81 16.03 27.03
C LYS A 266 -25.67 16.78 27.73
N LEU A 267 -25.01 17.72 27.05
CA LEU A 267 -23.99 18.57 27.67
C LEU A 267 -24.61 19.55 28.68
N GLY A 268 -25.78 20.12 28.37
CA GLY A 268 -26.52 20.97 29.31
C GLY A 268 -26.94 20.21 30.58
N GLU A 269 -27.51 19.01 30.43
CA GLU A 269 -27.85 18.16 31.60
C GLU A 269 -26.62 17.79 32.44
N LEU A 270 -25.47 17.59 31.80
CA LEU A 270 -24.21 17.29 32.49
C LEU A 270 -23.71 18.50 33.28
N GLU A 271 -23.82 19.70 32.73
CA GLU A 271 -23.47 20.95 33.41
C GLU A 271 -24.33 21.17 34.65
N GLU A 272 -25.65 20.99 34.54
CA GLU A 272 -26.58 21.09 35.69
C GLU A 272 -26.25 20.06 36.79
N LYS A 273 -26.00 18.81 36.42
CA LYS A 273 -25.59 17.77 37.38
C LYS A 273 -24.27 18.09 38.06
N THR A 274 -23.32 18.65 37.32
CA THR A 274 -22.02 19.05 37.86
C THR A 274 -22.18 20.22 38.83
N ALA A 275 -23.02 21.21 38.51
CA ALA A 275 -23.33 22.32 39.40
C ALA A 275 -24.01 21.84 40.70
N ALA A 276 -24.97 20.93 40.60
CA ALA A 276 -25.63 20.33 41.76
C ALA A 276 -24.65 19.53 42.65
N MET A 277 -23.73 18.80 42.02
CA MET A 277 -22.67 18.07 42.74
C MET A 277 -21.70 19.03 43.44
N LEU A 278 -21.30 20.11 42.79
CA LEU A 278 -20.44 21.14 43.38
C LEU A 278 -21.10 21.78 44.61
N TYR A 279 -22.39 22.13 44.51
CA TYR A 279 -23.15 22.67 45.62
C TYR A 279 -23.25 21.67 46.79
N SER A 280 -23.48 20.39 46.48
CA SER A 280 -23.55 19.33 47.49
C SER A 280 -22.21 19.13 48.18
N ALA A 281 -21.10 19.21 47.44
CA ALA A 281 -19.74 19.11 47.99
C ALA A 281 -19.40 20.30 48.90
N ASP A 282 -19.76 21.52 48.51
CA ASP A 282 -19.57 22.72 49.34
C ASP A 282 -20.37 22.63 50.65
N SER A 283 -21.63 22.20 50.57
CA SER A 283 -22.47 21.95 51.73
C SER A 283 -21.86 20.88 52.65
N PHE A 284 -21.43 19.75 52.10
CA PHE A 284 -20.79 18.68 52.88
C PHE A 284 -19.52 19.16 53.58
N SER A 285 -18.66 19.90 52.86
CA SER A 285 -17.43 20.50 53.41
C SER A 285 -17.73 21.41 54.61
N LYS A 286 -18.75 22.27 54.50
CA LYS A 286 -19.19 23.15 55.60
C LYS A 286 -19.67 22.36 56.82
N HIS A 287 -20.53 21.36 56.62
CA HIS A 287 -21.02 20.51 57.72
C HIS A 287 -19.90 19.71 58.38
N ALA A 288 -18.96 19.16 57.60
CA ALA A 288 -17.80 18.46 58.12
C ALA A 288 -16.89 19.40 58.92
N HIS A 289 -16.71 20.63 58.46
CA HIS A 289 -15.93 21.65 59.16
C HIS A 289 -16.58 22.05 60.50
N GLU A 290 -17.90 22.28 60.52
CA GLU A 290 -18.64 22.57 61.75
C GLU A 290 -18.58 21.40 62.74
N MET A 291 -18.71 20.17 62.26
CA MET A 291 -18.57 18.97 63.08
C MET A 291 -17.16 18.90 63.67
N MET A 292 -16.12 19.09 62.86
CA MET A 292 -14.74 19.15 63.34
C MET A 292 -14.56 20.19 64.45
N LEU A 293 -15.09 21.41 64.28
CA LEU A 293 -15.01 22.45 65.32
C LEU A 293 -15.72 22.04 66.62
N LYS A 294 -16.88 21.39 66.56
CA LYS A 294 -17.60 20.90 67.76
C LYS A 294 -16.82 19.83 68.53
N TYR A 295 -16.00 19.03 67.83
CA TYR A 295 -15.22 17.96 68.44
C TYR A 295 -13.75 18.34 68.69
N LYS A 296 -13.29 19.50 68.22
CA LYS A 296 -11.90 19.97 68.32
C LYS A 296 -11.38 19.98 69.76
N ASP A 297 -12.22 20.40 70.71
CA ASP A 297 -11.85 20.54 72.12
C ASP A 297 -12.42 19.42 73.01
N LYS A 298 -13.15 18.46 72.44
CA LYS A 298 -13.68 17.31 73.17
C LYS A 298 -12.62 16.23 73.28
N LYS A 299 -12.18 15.95 74.50
CA LYS A 299 -11.33 14.80 74.78
C LYS A 299 -12.20 13.55 74.86
N TRP A 300 -11.76 12.46 74.24
CA TRP A 300 -12.46 11.17 74.07
C TRP A 300 -12.98 10.49 75.36
N TYR A 301 -12.67 11.05 76.54
CA TYR A 301 -13.03 10.53 77.86
C TYR A 301 -14.02 11.44 78.63
N GLN A 302 -14.48 12.54 78.04
CA GLN A 302 -15.51 13.40 78.61
C GLN A 302 -16.81 13.20 77.82
N PHE A 303 -17.64 12.27 78.30
CA PHE A 303 -19.01 12.08 77.84
C PHE A 303 -19.96 13.00 78.60
#